data_AF-A0A2V2VW42-F1
#
_entry.id   AF-A0A2V2VW42-F1
#
_cell.length_a   1.000
_cell.length_b   1.000
_cell.length_c   1.000
_cell.angle_alpha   90.00
_cell.angle_beta   90.00
_cell.angle_gamma   90.00
#
_symmetry.space_group_name_H-M   'P 1'
#
loop_
_entity.id
_entity.type
_entity.pdbx_description
1 polymer ?
#
loop_
_entity_poly.entity_id
_entity_poly.type
_entity_poly.pdbx_seq_one_letter_code
_entity_poly.pdbx_strand_id
1 'polypeptide(L)'
;MSLPSLLSSAASLSRMRVVQRGFLTRRGGRHLTRAAVAVEYRPAQQKRISDGSYGRVIDAEVLHGDEQQFWGERRNYYCKRAPYFPTWDRLAQTLILMTRQVPRVPQEMAFRLMAVFLKLMLLPRLVMNAELMLPSWVATNAEGVITQAVGDEEDARKKKKESEDTAGEKKEEPTKR
;
A
#
# COMPACT_ATOMS: atom_id res chain seq x y z
N MET A 1 -6.76 -3.28 29.20
CA MET A 1 -6.14 -3.55 27.88
C MET A 1 -7.25 -3.78 26.87
N SER A 2 -7.51 -2.83 25.98
CA SER A 2 -8.56 -2.94 24.96
C SER A 2 -8.08 -3.85 23.83
N LEU A 3 -8.79 -4.96 23.58
CA LEU A 3 -8.52 -5.81 22.42
C LEU A 3 -8.71 -4.98 21.14
N PRO A 4 -7.78 -5.02 20.18
CA PRO A 4 -7.97 -4.37 18.89
C PRO A 4 -9.23 -4.95 18.24
N SER A 5 -10.12 -4.09 17.76
CA SER A 5 -11.32 -4.53 17.05
C SER A 5 -10.89 -5.28 15.79
N LEU A 6 -10.97 -6.61 15.80
CA LEU A 6 -10.61 -7.49 14.68
C LEU A 6 -11.40 -7.19 13.40
N LEU A 7 -12.49 -6.42 13.51
CA LEU A 7 -13.27 -5.89 12.40
C LEU A 7 -12.58 -4.72 11.65
N SER A 8 -11.44 -4.19 12.12
CA SER A 8 -10.87 -2.91 11.64
C SER A 8 -9.62 -3.00 10.77
N SER A 9 -9.11 -4.20 10.42
CA SER A 9 -7.98 -4.25 9.49
C SER A 9 -8.41 -3.64 8.15
N ALA A 10 -7.79 -2.52 7.75
CA ALA A 10 -8.07 -1.87 6.48
C ALA A 10 -8.00 -2.86 5.29
N ALA A 11 -7.12 -3.86 5.41
CA ALA A 11 -6.95 -4.92 4.43
C ALA A 11 -8.11 -5.94 4.39
N SER A 12 -8.87 -6.12 5.47
CA SER A 12 -10.06 -6.97 5.49
C SER A 12 -11.30 -6.22 5.02
N LEU A 13 -11.45 -4.93 5.35
CA LEU A 13 -12.59 -4.10 4.94
C LEU A 13 -12.73 -3.97 3.42
N SER A 14 -11.62 -4.00 2.68
CA SER A 14 -11.63 -3.94 1.21
C SER A 14 -12.18 -5.21 0.55
N ARG A 15 -12.17 -6.35 1.24
CA ARG A 15 -12.50 -7.67 0.67
C ARG A 15 -13.68 -8.35 1.32
N MET A 16 -13.84 -8.17 2.62
CA MET A 16 -14.88 -8.78 3.44
C MET A 16 -16.00 -7.77 3.70
N ARG A 17 -17.17 -8.29 4.04
CA ARG A 17 -18.32 -7.54 4.55
C ARG A 17 -18.96 -8.32 5.70
N VAL A 18 -19.51 -7.60 6.66
CA VAL A 18 -20.37 -8.20 7.68
C VAL A 18 -21.80 -8.16 7.15
N VAL A 19 -22.47 -9.31 7.14
CA VAL A 19 -23.85 -9.44 6.69
C VAL A 19 -24.67 -9.97 7.85
N GLN A 20 -25.70 -9.21 8.21
CA GLN A 20 -26.70 -9.60 9.21
C GLN A 20 -28.03 -9.80 8.50
N ARG A 21 -28.57 -11.02 8.56
CA ARG A 21 -29.87 -11.37 7.99
C ARG A 21 -30.80 -11.82 9.10
N GLY A 22 -31.87 -11.07 9.32
CA GLY A 22 -32.93 -11.41 10.27
C GLY A 22 -34.02 -12.26 9.60
N PHE A 23 -34.50 -13.29 10.28
CA PHE A 23 -35.55 -14.18 9.81
C PHE A 23 -36.53 -14.50 10.93
N LEU A 24 -37.81 -14.62 10.60
CA LEU A 24 -38.84 -15.14 11.49
C LEU A 24 -38.95 -16.65 11.29
N THR A 25 -38.78 -17.41 12.36
CA THR A 25 -38.87 -18.87 12.35
C THR A 25 -40.02 -19.33 13.23
N ARG A 26 -40.80 -20.32 12.77
CA ARG A 26 -41.88 -20.91 13.57
C ARG A 26 -41.35 -22.10 14.37
N ARG A 27 -41.53 -22.12 15.68
CA ARG A 27 -41.20 -23.27 16.55
C ARG A 27 -42.31 -23.47 17.57
N GLY A 28 -42.91 -24.66 17.60
CA GLY A 28 -43.98 -24.99 18.54
C GLY A 28 -45.16 -24.01 18.49
N GLY A 29 -45.57 -23.59 17.29
CA GLY A 29 -46.69 -22.67 17.09
C GLY A 29 -46.39 -21.17 17.30
N ARG A 30 -45.23 -20.81 17.88
CA ARG A 30 -44.81 -19.42 18.08
C ARG A 30 -43.83 -18.95 16.99
N HIS A 31 -43.87 -17.66 16.67
CA HIS A 31 -42.85 -17.01 15.84
C HIS A 31 -41.69 -16.51 16.70
N LEU A 32 -40.46 -16.87 16.30
CA LEU A 32 -39.21 -16.50 16.94
C LEU A 32 -38.35 -15.73 15.93
N THR A 33 -37.90 -14.54 16.30
CA THR A 33 -36.89 -13.79 15.56
C THR A 33 -35.53 -14.45 15.74
N ARG A 34 -34.89 -14.83 14.64
CA ARG A 34 -33.51 -15.33 14.60
C ARG A 34 -32.70 -14.47 13.63
N ALA A 35 -31.41 -14.33 13.89
CA ALA A 35 -30.52 -13.64 12.98
C ALA A 35 -29.32 -14.53 12.65
N ALA A 36 -28.89 -14.50 11.40
CA ALA A 36 -27.60 -15.02 10.96
C ALA A 36 -26.66 -13.84 10.76
N VAL A 37 -25.54 -13.84 11.49
CA VAL A 37 -24.47 -12.86 11.35
C VAL A 37 -23.25 -13.59 10.82
N ALA A 38 -22.73 -13.14 9.69
CA ALA A 38 -21.59 -13.77 9.04
C ALA A 38 -20.63 -12.72 8.48
N VAL A 39 -19.36 -13.11 8.37
CA VAL A 39 -18.36 -12.37 7.60
C VAL A 39 -18.22 -13.06 6.25
N GLU A 40 -18.65 -12.39 5.19
CA GLU A 40 -18.65 -12.91 3.82
C GLU A 40 -17.66 -12.11 2.96
N TYR A 41 -17.17 -12.72 1.89
CA TYR A 41 -16.49 -11.97 0.83
C TYR A 41 -17.48 -11.00 0.15
N ARG A 42 -16.98 -9.84 -0.31
CA ARG A 42 -17.78 -8.91 -1.11
C ARG A 42 -18.22 -9.59 -2.42
N PRO A 43 -19.38 -9.22 -2.99
CA PRO A 43 -19.93 -9.88 -4.18
C PRO A 43 -18.95 -9.97 -5.37
N ALA A 44 -18.14 -8.93 -5.60
CA ALA A 44 -17.13 -8.94 -6.66
C ALA A 44 -16.05 -10.02 -6.47
N GLN A 45 -15.67 -10.31 -5.22
CA GLN A 45 -14.75 -11.40 -4.89
C GLN A 45 -15.48 -12.75 -4.89
N GLN A 46 -16.73 -12.79 -4.42
CA GLN A 46 -17.55 -14.00 -4.43
C GLN A 46 -17.72 -14.57 -5.84
N LYS A 47 -17.92 -13.71 -6.85
CA LYS A 47 -17.96 -14.13 -8.26
C LYS A 47 -16.63 -14.77 -8.70
N ARG A 48 -15.49 -14.19 -8.29
CA ARG A 48 -14.17 -14.77 -8.60
C ARG A 48 -13.93 -16.11 -7.90
N ILE A 49 -14.51 -16.30 -6.72
CA ILE A 49 -14.45 -17.57 -6.00
C ILE A 49 -15.27 -18.63 -6.74
N SER A 50 -16.49 -18.31 -7.18
CA SER A 50 -17.31 -19.24 -7.97
C SER A 50 -16.68 -19.58 -9.32
N ASP A 51 -15.96 -18.64 -9.92
CA ASP A 51 -15.27 -18.83 -11.20
C ASP A 51 -13.92 -19.56 -11.03
N GLY A 52 -13.52 -19.94 -9.81
CA GLY A 52 -12.24 -20.59 -9.53
C GLY A 52 -11.00 -19.70 -9.74
N SER A 53 -11.19 -18.41 -10.01
CA SER A 53 -10.12 -17.49 -10.39
C SER A 53 -9.51 -16.74 -9.20
N TYR A 54 -9.94 -17.04 -7.98
CA TYR A 54 -9.56 -16.27 -6.79
C TYR A 54 -8.41 -16.92 -6.01
N GLY A 55 -7.18 -16.46 -6.23
CA GLY A 55 -5.97 -17.07 -5.65
C GLY A 55 -5.79 -17.01 -4.12
N ARG A 56 -6.75 -16.47 -3.35
CA ARG A 56 -6.71 -16.51 -1.86
C ARG A 56 -7.67 -17.54 -1.26
N VAL A 57 -8.51 -18.17 -2.07
CA VAL A 57 -9.31 -19.33 -1.69
C VAL A 57 -8.73 -20.51 -2.45
N ILE A 58 -8.44 -21.58 -1.74
CA ILE A 58 -7.79 -22.77 -2.28
C ILE A 58 -8.84 -23.87 -2.27
N ASP A 59 -8.87 -24.63 -3.36
CA ASP A 59 -9.71 -25.81 -3.49
C ASP A 59 -9.22 -26.91 -2.54
N ALA A 60 -10.13 -27.62 -1.88
CA ALA A 60 -9.76 -28.57 -0.84
C ALA A 60 -9.16 -29.87 -1.42
N GLU A 61 -9.58 -30.29 -2.62
CA GLU A 61 -9.02 -31.44 -3.34
C GLU A 61 -7.52 -31.26 -3.61
N VAL A 62 -7.11 -30.02 -3.89
CA VAL A 62 -5.69 -29.68 -4.14
C VAL A 62 -4.85 -29.80 -2.86
N LEU A 63 -5.46 -29.69 -1.69
CA LEU A 63 -4.76 -29.68 -0.41
C LEU A 63 -4.41 -31.09 0.08
N HIS A 64 -5.37 -32.02 0.03
CA HIS A 64 -5.22 -33.37 0.60
C HIS A 64 -5.66 -34.50 -0.35
N GLY A 65 -6.03 -34.20 -1.59
CA GLY A 65 -6.67 -35.17 -2.49
C GLY A 65 -8.14 -35.33 -2.14
N ASP A 66 -8.69 -36.51 -2.42
CA ASP A 66 -10.13 -36.81 -2.36
C ASP A 66 -10.83 -36.49 -1.01
N GLU A 67 -11.63 -35.42 -1.01
CA GLU A 67 -12.52 -35.00 0.07
C GLU A 67 -13.47 -36.11 0.51
N GLN A 68 -13.97 -36.91 -0.43
CA GLN A 68 -14.99 -37.90 -0.15
C GLN A 68 -14.41 -39.00 0.74
N GLN A 69 -13.17 -39.39 0.48
CA GLN A 69 -12.42 -40.28 1.35
C GLN A 69 -12.07 -39.60 2.68
N PHE A 70 -11.59 -38.35 2.65
CA PHE A 70 -11.14 -37.62 3.84
C PHE A 70 -12.29 -37.36 4.83
N TRP A 71 -13.38 -36.71 4.41
CA TRP A 71 -14.53 -36.42 5.27
C TRP A 71 -15.39 -37.65 5.53
N GLY A 72 -15.40 -38.61 4.61
CA GLY A 72 -16.12 -39.88 4.74
C GLY A 72 -15.40 -40.95 5.57
N GLU A 73 -14.13 -40.72 5.95
CA GLU A 73 -13.34 -41.72 6.66
C GLU A 73 -13.97 -42.08 8.01
N ARG A 74 -14.02 -43.38 8.29
CA ARG A 74 -14.48 -43.92 9.56
C ARG A 74 -13.32 -44.53 10.33
N ARG A 75 -13.33 -44.34 11.64
CA ARG A 75 -12.30 -44.84 12.55
C ARG A 75 -12.40 -46.36 12.65
N ASN A 76 -11.47 -47.05 12.00
CA ASN A 76 -11.47 -48.51 11.91
C ASN A 76 -10.42 -49.18 12.82
N TYR A 77 -9.55 -48.41 13.48
CA TYR A 77 -8.47 -48.95 14.32
C TYR A 77 -9.03 -49.57 15.61
N TYR A 78 -9.04 -50.91 15.68
CA TYR A 78 -9.52 -51.73 16.81
C TYR A 78 -10.92 -51.35 17.34
N CYS A 79 -11.78 -50.80 16.50
CA CYS A 79 -13.13 -50.40 16.88
C CYS A 79 -14.18 -51.27 16.18
N LYS A 80 -15.09 -51.89 16.95
CA LYS A 80 -16.27 -52.59 16.40
C LYS A 80 -17.33 -51.63 15.84
N ARG A 81 -17.38 -50.40 16.37
CA ARG A 81 -18.18 -49.29 15.83
C ARG A 81 -17.24 -48.41 15.02
N ALA A 82 -17.64 -48.02 13.81
CA ALA A 82 -16.85 -47.18 12.92
C ALA A 82 -17.42 -45.74 12.86
N PRO A 83 -17.24 -44.91 13.91
CA PRO A 83 -17.66 -43.52 13.87
C PRO A 83 -16.78 -42.71 12.92
N TYR A 84 -17.31 -41.60 12.41
CA TYR A 84 -16.50 -40.60 11.70
C TYR A 84 -15.44 -40.00 12.61
N PHE A 85 -14.39 -39.44 12.01
CA PHE A 85 -13.42 -38.62 12.74
C PHE A 85 -14.10 -37.37 13.32
N PRO A 86 -13.66 -36.90 14.51
CA PRO A 86 -14.24 -35.72 15.12
C PRO A 86 -13.90 -34.47 14.31
N THR A 87 -14.81 -33.49 14.32
CA THR A 87 -14.68 -32.26 13.53
C THR A 87 -13.41 -31.46 13.83
N TRP A 88 -13.00 -31.41 15.10
CA TRP A 88 -11.80 -30.66 15.50
C TRP A 88 -10.51 -31.24 14.91
N ASP A 89 -10.42 -32.57 14.78
CA ASP A 89 -9.24 -33.25 14.23
C ASP A 89 -9.13 -32.97 12.72
N ARG A 90 -10.25 -33.05 12.01
CA ARG A 90 -10.30 -32.68 10.59
C ARG A 90 -9.94 -31.22 10.35
N LEU A 91 -10.51 -30.31 11.12
CA LEU A 91 -10.18 -28.89 11.02
C LEU A 91 -8.70 -28.62 11.34
N ALA A 92 -8.13 -29.33 12.33
CA ALA A 92 -6.71 -29.21 12.67
C ALA A 92 -5.83 -29.73 11.53
N GLN A 93 -6.12 -30.90 10.96
CA GLN A 93 -5.38 -31.47 9.84
C GLN A 93 -5.42 -30.55 8.61
N THR A 94 -6.60 -30.04 8.24
CA THR A 94 -6.75 -29.08 7.13
C THR A 94 -5.97 -27.78 7.40
N LEU A 95 -6.01 -27.25 8.62
CA LEU A 95 -5.25 -26.05 8.97
C LEU A 95 -3.73 -26.30 8.87
N ILE A 96 -3.26 -27.43 9.41
CA ILE A 96 -1.85 -27.82 9.34
C ILE A 96 -1.39 -27.88 7.90
N LEU A 97 -2.17 -28.52 7.02
CA LEU A 97 -1.89 -28.62 5.59
C LEU A 97 -1.83 -27.24 4.91
N MET A 98 -2.78 -26.36 5.22
CA MET A 98 -2.83 -24.98 4.69
C MET A 98 -1.61 -24.14 5.13
N THR A 99 -1.06 -24.40 6.30
CA THR A 99 0.06 -23.62 6.88
C THR A 99 1.42 -24.29 6.74
N ARG A 100 1.56 -25.36 5.95
CA ARG A 100 2.85 -26.03 5.74
C ARG A 100 3.87 -25.08 5.11
N GLN A 101 5.13 -25.26 5.47
CA GLN A 101 6.23 -24.48 4.93
C GLN A 101 6.37 -24.74 3.42
N VAL A 102 6.21 -23.69 2.62
CA VAL A 102 6.43 -23.75 1.17
C VAL A 102 7.93 -23.66 0.90
N PRO A 103 8.53 -24.58 0.11
CA PRO A 103 9.92 -24.48 -0.30
C PRO A 103 10.09 -23.22 -1.17
N ARG A 104 10.73 -22.19 -0.62
CA ARG A 104 10.95 -20.93 -1.32
C ARG A 104 12.09 -21.10 -2.31
N VAL A 105 11.85 -20.73 -3.56
CA VAL A 105 12.84 -20.86 -4.64
C VAL A 105 14.03 -19.93 -4.35
N PRO A 106 15.29 -20.37 -4.53
CA PRO A 106 16.46 -19.52 -4.32
C PRO A 106 16.44 -18.20 -5.11
N GLN A 107 15.74 -18.16 -6.25
CA GLN A 107 15.51 -16.94 -7.03
C GLN A 107 14.74 -15.86 -6.23
N GLU A 108 13.74 -16.23 -5.43
CA GLU A 108 13.07 -15.28 -4.53
C GLU A 108 14.03 -14.74 -3.47
N MET A 109 14.94 -15.59 -2.97
CA MET A 109 15.96 -15.17 -2.01
C MET A 109 16.97 -14.23 -2.66
N ALA A 110 17.43 -14.52 -3.87
CA ALA A 110 18.31 -13.64 -4.64
C ALA A 110 17.66 -12.27 -4.91
N PHE A 111 16.36 -12.24 -5.25
CA PHE A 111 15.62 -10.99 -5.39
C PHE A 111 15.54 -10.20 -4.08
N ARG A 112 15.30 -10.87 -2.95
CA ARG A 112 15.31 -10.22 -1.63
C ARG A 112 16.70 -9.69 -1.27
N LEU A 113 17.77 -10.43 -1.57
CA LEU A 113 19.14 -9.97 -1.38
C LEU A 113 19.43 -8.74 -2.23
N MET A 114 19.03 -8.74 -3.50
CA MET A 114 19.13 -7.56 -4.37
C MET A 114 18.38 -6.36 -3.76
N ALA A 115 17.17 -6.55 -3.24
CA ALA A 115 16.40 -5.48 -2.60
C ALA A 115 17.09 -4.92 -1.34
N VAL A 116 17.76 -5.77 -0.56
CA VAL A 116 18.57 -5.34 0.61
C VAL A 116 19.75 -4.47 0.16
N PHE A 117 20.47 -4.90 -0.87
CA PHE A 117 21.63 -4.17 -1.38
C PHE A 117 21.29 -2.98 -2.29
N LEU A 118 20.02 -2.82 -2.69
CA LEU A 118 19.59 -1.75 -3.59
C LEU A 118 19.96 -0.37 -3.07
N LYS A 119 19.76 -0.10 -1.77
CA LYS A 119 20.14 1.18 -1.17
C LYS A 119 21.65 1.43 -1.24
N LEU A 120 22.46 0.40 -1.00
CA LEU A 120 23.92 0.48 -1.08
C LEU A 120 24.42 0.65 -2.51
N MET A 121 23.70 0.10 -3.50
CA MET A 121 24.01 0.32 -4.92
C MET A 121 23.58 1.71 -5.42
N LEU A 122 22.49 2.26 -4.88
CA LEU A 122 21.98 3.58 -5.28
C LEU A 122 22.75 4.73 -4.63
N LEU A 123 23.31 4.56 -3.44
CA LEU A 123 24.04 5.60 -2.71
C LEU A 123 25.25 6.15 -3.51
N PRO A 124 26.18 5.33 -4.04
CA PRO A 124 27.29 5.83 -4.86
C PRO A 124 26.81 6.57 -6.11
N ARG A 125 25.72 6.10 -6.73
CA ARG A 125 25.12 6.77 -7.89
C ARG A 125 24.51 8.12 -7.53
N LEU A 126 23.89 8.24 -6.36
CA LEU A 126 23.36 9.51 -5.86
C LEU A 126 24.48 10.49 -5.52
N VAL A 127 25.56 10.02 -4.90
CA VAL A 127 26.74 10.86 -4.59
C VAL A 127 27.36 11.38 -5.87
N MET A 128 27.63 10.51 -6.85
CA MET A 128 28.23 10.93 -8.12
C MET A 128 27.31 11.86 -8.93
N ASN A 129 26.00 11.61 -8.93
CA ASN A 129 25.04 12.52 -9.57
C ASN A 129 24.95 13.87 -8.84
N ALA A 130 25.02 13.88 -7.51
CA ALA A 130 25.06 15.12 -6.73
C ALA A 130 26.36 15.89 -6.97
N GLU A 131 27.50 15.22 -7.05
CA GLU A 131 28.80 15.82 -7.38
C GLU A 131 28.84 16.44 -8.77
N LEU A 132 28.06 15.94 -9.73
CA LEU A 132 27.96 16.51 -11.07
C LEU A 132 26.91 17.64 -11.16
N MET A 133 25.80 17.51 -10.43
CA MET A 133 24.71 18.50 -10.45
C MET A 133 24.95 19.70 -9.52
N LEU A 134 25.67 19.53 -8.41
CA LEU A 134 25.96 20.63 -7.49
C LEU A 134 26.85 21.72 -8.12
N PRO A 135 27.97 21.41 -8.80
CA PRO A 135 28.78 22.42 -9.45
C PRO A 135 28.06 23.10 -10.61
N SER A 136 27.24 22.36 -11.38
CA SER A 136 26.47 22.94 -12.49
C SER A 136 25.32 23.83 -12.00
N TRP A 137 24.66 23.46 -10.90
CA TRP A 137 23.66 24.31 -10.26
C TRP A 137 24.27 25.54 -9.57
N VAL A 138 25.42 25.39 -8.92
CA VAL A 138 26.16 26.52 -8.33
C VAL A 138 26.67 27.45 -9.43
N ALA A 139 27.20 26.94 -10.53
CA ALA A 139 27.64 27.75 -11.67
C ALA A 139 26.49 28.52 -12.32
N THR A 140 25.35 27.88 -12.57
CA THR A 140 24.17 28.54 -13.16
C THR A 140 23.55 29.59 -12.25
N ASN A 141 23.53 29.37 -10.92
CA ASN A 141 23.08 30.40 -9.97
C ASN A 141 24.10 31.53 -9.80
N ALA A 142 25.40 31.21 -9.82
CA ALA A 142 26.45 32.22 -9.75
C ALA A 142 26.44 33.10 -11.01
N GLU A 143 26.25 32.53 -12.20
CA GLU A 143 26.03 33.28 -13.44
C GLU A 143 24.79 34.16 -13.37
N GLY A 144 23.70 33.70 -12.75
CA GLY A 144 22.52 34.51 -12.46
C GLY A 144 22.80 35.70 -11.55
N VAL A 145 23.57 35.51 -10.47
CA VAL A 145 23.95 36.60 -9.55
C VAL A 145 24.94 37.57 -10.19
N ILE A 146 25.89 37.08 -11.00
CA ILE A 146 26.87 37.91 -11.71
C ILE A 146 26.19 38.75 -12.78
N THR A 147 25.27 38.17 -13.56
CA THR A 147 24.51 38.92 -14.59
C THR A 147 23.58 39.96 -13.95
N GLN A 148 23.01 39.67 -12.78
CA GLN A 148 22.20 40.62 -12.02
C GLN A 148 23.05 41.75 -11.43
N ALA A 149 24.26 41.46 -10.94
CA ALA A 149 25.20 42.48 -10.46
C ALA A 149 25.74 43.40 -11.58
N VAL A 150 25.99 42.85 -12.78
CA VAL A 150 26.38 43.64 -13.96
C VAL A 150 25.21 44.48 -14.48
N GLY A 151 23.98 43.96 -14.46
CA GLY A 151 22.76 44.70 -14.79
C GLY A 151 22.47 45.84 -13.81
N ASP A 152 22.65 45.61 -12.50
CA ASP A 152 22.49 46.64 -11.47
C ASP A 152 23.54 47.75 -11.56
N GLU A 153 24.78 47.46 -12.00
CA GLU A 153 25.78 48.50 -12.29
C GLU A 153 25.42 49.35 -13.52
N GLU A 154 24.84 48.75 -14.57
CA GLU A 154 24.38 49.50 -15.74
C GLU A 154 23.14 50.35 -15.44
N ASP A 155 22.21 49.84 -14.62
CA ASP A 155 21.03 50.58 -14.17
C ASP A 155 21.37 51.67 -13.15
N ALA A 156 22.37 51.46 -12.29
CA ALA A 156 22.91 52.50 -11.40
C ALA A 156 23.64 53.62 -12.19
N ARG A 157 24.30 53.29 -13.31
CA ARG A 157 24.91 54.28 -14.21
C ARG A 157 23.87 55.05 -15.02
N LYS A 158 22.79 54.42 -15.46
CA LYS A 158 21.66 55.11 -16.13
C LYS A 158 20.94 56.07 -15.18
N LYS A 159 20.66 55.67 -13.94
CA LYS A 159 20.05 56.55 -12.93
C LYS A 159 20.93 57.75 -12.54
N LYS A 160 22.27 57.58 -12.51
CA LYS A 160 23.17 58.72 -12.30
C LYS A 160 23.16 59.73 -13.45
N LYS A 161 23.08 59.26 -14.71
CA LYS A 161 22.95 60.14 -15.88
C LYS A 161 21.63 60.92 -15.90
N GLU A 162 20.50 60.29 -15.57
CA GLU A 162 19.21 61.01 -15.47
C GLU A 162 19.18 62.05 -14.34
N SER A 163 19.91 61.81 -13.23
CA SER A 163 20.03 62.78 -12.14
C SER A 163 20.97 63.97 -12.44
N GLU A 164 21.91 63.82 -13.37
CA GLU A 164 22.76 64.94 -13.82
C GLU A 164 22.03 65.83 -14.85
N ASP A 165 21.19 65.26 -15.72
CA ASP A 165 20.45 66.03 -16.73
C ASP A 165 19.32 66.89 -16.14
N THR A 166 18.77 66.53 -14.96
CA THR A 166 17.73 67.33 -14.28
C THR A 166 18.27 68.48 -13.42
N ALA A 167 19.58 68.56 -13.17
CA ALA A 167 20.18 69.63 -12.36
C ALA A 167 20.57 70.88 -13.16
N GLY A 168 20.52 70.83 -14.50
CA GLY A 168 20.97 71.91 -15.39
C GLY A 168 19.96 73.02 -15.69
N GLU A 169 18.69 72.86 -15.33
CA GLU A 169 17.60 73.70 -15.87
C GLU A 169 16.91 74.58 -14.82
N LYS A 170 17.67 75.37 -14.05
CA LYS A 170 17.14 76.57 -13.36
C LYS A 170 18.16 77.71 -13.33
N LYS A 171 18.14 78.55 -14.37
CA LYS A 171 18.64 79.92 -14.32
C LYS A 171 17.58 80.89 -14.84
N GLU A 172 17.42 81.97 -14.06
CA GLU A 172 16.96 83.31 -14.42
C GLU A 172 15.45 83.44 -14.71
N GLU A 173 14.72 84.43 -14.16
CA GLU A 173 14.94 85.88 -14.31
C GLU A 173 14.05 86.69 -13.29
N PRO A 174 13.92 88.04 -13.30
CA PRO A 174 14.61 88.94 -12.38
C PRO A 174 13.70 89.83 -11.50
N THR A 175 14.33 90.53 -10.57
CA THR A 175 13.84 91.65 -9.76
C THR A 175 13.42 92.84 -10.62
N LYS A 176 12.24 93.45 -10.36
CA LYS A 176 12.01 94.92 -10.43
C LYS A 176 10.64 95.34 -9.85
N ARG A 177 10.74 96.36 -8.97
CA ARG A 177 9.73 97.29 -8.40
C ARG A 177 8.81 96.77 -7.31
#